data_AF-A0A1V9FUU2-F1
#
_entry.id   AF-A0A1V9FUU2-F1
#
_cell.length_a   1.000
_cell.length_b   1.000
_cell.length_c   1.000
_cell.angle_alpha   90.00
_cell.angle_beta   90.00
_cell.angle_gamma   90.00
#
_symmetry.space_group_name_H-M   'P 1'
#
loop_
_entity.id
_entity.type
_entity.pdbx_description
1 polymer ?
#
loop_
_entity_poly.entity_id
_entity_poly.type
_entity_poly.pdbx_seq_one_letter_code
_entity_poly.pdbx_strand_id
1 'polypeptide(L)'
;MNKWMVLVIIVVSGVAFTSVLTNVDYEPVPIPPSVQRTGGDVQKGYEYLTTGDYVKGGIPYSMFIMGMGKDRTNYLNRTGKNEKISHEYTAVTSTNGEILVAPNCMQCHAQVFENKLVMGLGNTFIDFTENEKLNVKNLKTAESMLKLTAPNKYRAAKPFLDVAKTITPYLHTDIRGVNAADRLAAVLVAHRDPVTFKWNAETQLDIPPGVIPSDVPAWWLLKKKNAMFYNGFGRGDFGRFLMASNLLTVNDTAESHEVDSHMPDLLAYIYSLEPPKYPGAINTSLAKEGEIVFIKNCSRCHGSYSGDEQYPNLLIPEAVIQTDSFLCKNNYSSPQFVNWFNQSWFTTGDHPARLEPFMGYIAPPLDGIWVTAPYLHNGSVPTLEALLNSDLRPKYWSRDFDKPEYDYQKLGWKFKKEEKPGDKSIYNTDLPGYGNYGHNYGDKLKEKERKAIIEYLKTL
;
A
#
# COMPACT_ATOMS: atom_id res chain seq x y z
N MET A 1 21.83 40.55 34.29
CA MET A 1 21.70 40.50 32.81
C MET A 1 21.44 41.91 32.30
N ASN A 2 22.31 42.47 31.45
CA ASN A 2 22.14 43.83 30.92
C ASN A 2 20.83 43.89 30.09
N LYS A 3 20.03 44.96 30.21
CA LYS A 3 18.79 45.17 29.44
C LYS A 3 19.01 44.99 27.93
N TRP A 4 20.19 45.34 27.43
CA TRP A 4 20.60 45.14 26.05
C TRP A 4 20.71 43.65 25.66
N MET A 5 21.17 42.81 26.57
CA MET A 5 21.33 41.36 26.36
C MET A 5 19.98 40.64 26.32
N VAL A 6 19.01 41.09 27.12
CA VAL A 6 17.61 40.61 27.08
C VAL A 6 16.97 40.96 25.74
N LEU A 7 17.19 42.19 25.24
CA LEU A 7 16.60 42.68 24.00
C LEU A 7 17.18 41.95 22.77
N VAL A 8 18.49 41.69 22.78
CA VAL A 8 19.15 40.86 21.74
C VAL A 8 18.63 39.42 21.77
N ILE A 9 18.46 38.81 22.95
CA ILE A 9 17.90 37.46 23.05
C ILE A 9 16.46 37.43 22.53
N ILE A 10 15.62 38.41 22.86
CA ILE A 10 14.24 38.49 22.36
C ILE A 10 14.21 38.67 20.84
N VAL A 11 15.07 39.54 20.28
CA VAL A 11 15.14 39.78 18.83
C VAL A 11 15.68 38.56 18.09
N VAL A 12 16.75 37.93 18.57
CA VAL A 12 17.31 36.71 17.96
C VAL A 12 16.31 35.54 18.07
N SER A 13 15.63 35.40 19.20
CA SER A 13 14.57 34.40 19.38
C SER A 13 13.39 34.69 18.45
N GLY A 14 12.98 35.95 18.32
CA GLY A 14 11.90 36.37 17.43
C GLY A 14 12.22 36.15 15.96
N VAL A 15 13.45 36.45 15.53
CA VAL A 15 13.93 36.23 14.15
C VAL A 15 14.06 34.73 13.85
N ALA A 16 14.59 33.94 14.79
CA ALA A 16 14.62 32.48 14.68
C ALA A 16 13.21 31.86 14.67
N PHE A 17 12.25 32.44 15.41
CA PHE A 17 10.87 31.99 15.39
C PHE A 17 10.17 32.34 14.06
N THR A 18 10.45 33.53 13.50
CA THR A 18 9.94 33.89 12.17
C THR A 18 10.56 33.07 11.06
N SER A 19 11.86 32.71 11.12
CA SER A 19 12.49 31.86 10.10
C SER A 19 11.96 30.42 10.14
N VAL A 20 11.60 29.93 11.32
CA VAL A 20 10.93 28.63 11.50
C VAL A 20 9.49 28.67 10.94
N LEU A 21 8.76 29.77 11.14
CA LEU A 21 7.40 29.93 10.59
C LEU A 21 7.38 30.15 9.06
N THR A 22 8.42 30.76 8.48
CA THR A 22 8.53 30.93 7.01
C THR A 22 8.97 29.67 6.26
N ASN A 23 9.41 28.61 6.97
CA ASN A 23 9.86 27.35 6.37
C ASN A 23 8.82 26.23 6.39
N VAL A 24 7.60 26.50 6.85
CA VAL A 24 6.50 25.53 6.75
C VAL A 24 5.77 25.76 5.43
N ASP A 25 5.88 24.81 4.52
CA ASP A 25 5.16 24.84 3.25
C ASP A 25 3.67 24.53 3.50
N TYR A 26 2.80 25.46 3.11
CA TYR A 26 1.35 25.35 3.27
C TYR A 26 0.63 25.23 1.92
N GLU A 27 1.34 25.35 0.80
CA GLU A 27 0.71 25.33 -0.49
C GLU A 27 0.72 23.91 -1.07
N PRO A 28 -0.42 23.40 -1.57
CA PRO A 28 -0.45 22.16 -2.33
C PRO A 28 0.49 22.21 -3.53
N VAL A 29 1.32 21.18 -3.70
CA VAL A 29 2.31 21.11 -4.77
C VAL A 29 1.78 20.21 -5.90
N PRO A 30 1.62 20.72 -7.14
CA PRO A 30 1.19 19.90 -8.25
C PRO A 30 2.27 18.89 -8.65
N ILE A 31 1.82 17.70 -9.02
CA ILE A 31 2.67 16.63 -9.53
C ILE A 31 2.55 16.63 -11.06
N PRO A 32 3.63 16.93 -11.80
CA PRO A 32 3.59 16.84 -13.24
C PRO A 32 3.43 15.37 -13.69
N PRO A 33 2.70 15.10 -14.78
CA PRO A 33 2.65 13.76 -15.36
C PRO A 33 4.03 13.34 -15.84
N SER A 34 4.27 12.03 -15.87
CA SER A 34 5.47 11.44 -16.45
C SER A 34 5.08 10.46 -17.55
N VAL A 35 5.96 10.32 -18.55
CA VAL A 35 5.72 9.41 -19.68
C VAL A 35 5.63 7.98 -19.17
N GLN A 36 4.49 7.33 -19.42
CA GLN A 36 4.26 5.93 -19.09
C GLN A 36 4.39 5.06 -20.35
N ARG A 37 4.81 3.81 -20.18
CA ARG A 37 4.77 2.81 -21.26
C ARG A 37 3.32 2.33 -21.47
N THR A 38 2.58 3.08 -22.25
CA THR A 38 1.18 2.78 -22.62
C THR A 38 1.11 1.90 -23.87
N GLY A 39 -0.08 1.32 -24.15
CA GLY A 39 -0.30 0.47 -25.32
C GLY A 39 -0.06 -1.03 -25.10
N GLY A 40 0.12 -1.45 -23.85
CA GLY A 40 0.15 -2.87 -23.50
C GLY A 40 -1.20 -3.57 -23.68
N ASP A 41 -1.17 -4.90 -23.69
CA ASP A 41 -2.31 -5.79 -23.84
C ASP A 41 -2.93 -6.12 -22.48
N VAL A 42 -4.18 -5.71 -22.29
CA VAL A 42 -4.95 -5.91 -21.05
C VAL A 42 -5.08 -7.39 -20.68
N GLN A 43 -5.29 -8.27 -21.65
CA GLN A 43 -5.48 -9.70 -21.39
C GLN A 43 -4.16 -10.35 -20.98
N LYS A 44 -3.05 -9.99 -21.63
CA LYS A 44 -1.71 -10.46 -21.22
C LYS A 44 -1.33 -9.95 -19.84
N GLY A 45 -1.68 -8.70 -19.52
CA GLY A 45 -1.47 -8.12 -18.19
C GLY A 45 -2.21 -8.90 -17.10
N TYR A 46 -3.48 -9.25 -17.35
CA TYR A 46 -4.26 -10.08 -16.45
C TYR A 46 -3.67 -11.48 -16.28
N GLU A 47 -3.28 -12.13 -17.38
CA GLU A 47 -2.67 -13.46 -17.35
C GLU A 47 -1.35 -13.44 -16.58
N TYR A 48 -0.50 -12.44 -16.83
CA TYR A 48 0.78 -12.29 -16.14
C TYR A 48 0.58 -12.04 -14.64
N LEU A 49 -0.37 -11.18 -14.25
CA LEU A 49 -0.70 -10.94 -12.84
C LEU A 49 -1.13 -12.22 -12.11
N THR A 50 -1.96 -13.04 -12.76
CA THR A 50 -2.66 -14.17 -12.13
C THR A 50 -1.91 -15.50 -12.22
N THR A 51 -1.00 -15.63 -13.18
CA THR A 51 -0.28 -16.89 -13.48
C THR A 51 1.19 -16.72 -13.85
N GLY A 52 1.67 -15.49 -14.06
CA GLY A 52 3.05 -15.19 -14.44
C GLY A 52 4.06 -15.29 -13.31
N ASP A 53 5.34 -15.21 -13.67
CA ASP A 53 6.50 -15.53 -12.83
C ASP A 53 7.35 -14.30 -12.48
N TYR A 54 6.73 -13.17 -12.14
CA TYR A 54 7.46 -11.96 -11.71
C TYR A 54 8.19 -12.11 -10.36
N VAL A 55 7.82 -13.14 -9.57
CA VAL A 55 8.60 -13.65 -8.44
C VAL A 55 8.95 -15.11 -8.75
N LYS A 56 10.18 -15.38 -9.19
CA LYS A 56 10.61 -16.71 -9.66
C LYS A 56 10.99 -17.69 -8.55
N GLY A 57 11.09 -17.23 -7.30
CA GLY A 57 11.39 -18.09 -6.14
C GLY A 57 10.19 -18.30 -5.21
N GLY A 58 10.13 -19.47 -4.56
CA GLY A 58 9.04 -19.79 -3.66
C GLY A 58 9.24 -21.08 -2.87
N ILE A 59 8.17 -21.52 -2.20
CA ILE A 59 8.14 -22.79 -1.46
C ILE A 59 7.76 -23.92 -2.41
N PRO A 60 8.40 -25.11 -2.37
CA PRO A 60 8.04 -26.23 -3.24
C PRO A 60 6.56 -26.59 -3.13
N TYR A 61 5.89 -26.80 -4.26
CA TYR A 61 4.44 -26.96 -4.34
C TYR A 61 3.84 -27.94 -3.33
N SER A 62 4.43 -29.13 -3.23
CA SER A 62 3.95 -30.17 -2.30
C SER A 62 4.03 -29.74 -0.84
N MET A 63 5.06 -28.96 -0.48
CA MET A 63 5.24 -28.42 0.86
C MET A 63 4.29 -27.26 1.13
N PHE A 64 4.07 -26.38 0.14
CA PHE A 64 3.09 -25.30 0.25
C PHE A 64 1.69 -25.86 0.52
N ILE A 65 1.24 -26.84 -0.27
CA ILE A 65 -0.08 -27.47 -0.09
C ILE A 65 -0.19 -28.18 1.27
N MET A 66 0.90 -28.77 1.77
CA MET A 66 0.93 -29.41 3.09
C MET A 66 0.77 -28.40 4.24
N GLY A 67 1.40 -27.22 4.15
CA GLY A 67 1.36 -26.21 5.21
C GLY A 67 0.18 -25.23 5.12
N MET A 68 -0.19 -24.81 3.92
CA MET A 68 -1.23 -23.81 3.67
C MET A 68 -2.58 -24.43 3.33
N GLY A 69 -2.62 -25.70 2.95
CA GLY A 69 -3.81 -26.37 2.45
C GLY A 69 -4.04 -26.13 0.95
N LYS A 70 -5.14 -26.71 0.44
CA LYS A 70 -5.61 -26.49 -0.93
C LYS A 70 -6.69 -25.43 -0.91
N ASP A 71 -6.60 -24.42 -1.78
CA ASP A 71 -7.76 -23.58 -2.07
C ASP A 71 -8.85 -24.42 -2.73
N ARG A 72 -10.09 -24.20 -2.30
CA ARG A 72 -11.28 -24.89 -2.82
C ARG A 72 -12.22 -23.94 -3.54
N THR A 73 -12.04 -22.63 -3.37
CA THR A 73 -12.93 -21.63 -3.94
C THR A 73 -12.49 -21.22 -5.33
N ASN A 74 -11.17 -21.11 -5.57
CA ASN A 74 -10.58 -20.78 -6.86
C ASN A 74 -11.28 -19.58 -7.51
N TYR A 75 -11.30 -18.44 -6.81
CA TYR A 75 -12.01 -17.22 -7.25
C TYR A 75 -11.64 -16.74 -8.65
N LEU A 76 -10.43 -17.08 -9.13
CA LEU A 76 -9.92 -16.72 -10.45
C LEU A 76 -10.20 -17.79 -11.53
N ASN A 77 -10.85 -18.92 -11.17
CA ASN A 77 -11.08 -20.07 -12.04
C ASN A 77 -9.80 -20.57 -12.73
N ARG A 78 -8.66 -20.55 -12.02
CA ARG A 78 -7.37 -20.99 -12.56
C ARG A 78 -7.35 -22.49 -12.77
N THR A 79 -6.64 -22.93 -13.80
CA THR A 79 -6.44 -24.34 -14.12
C THR A 79 -4.98 -24.76 -13.91
N GLY A 80 -4.68 -26.05 -14.12
CA GLY A 80 -3.33 -26.58 -14.06
C GLY A 80 -2.68 -26.42 -12.69
N LYS A 81 -1.44 -25.93 -12.65
CA LYS A 81 -0.66 -25.82 -11.39
C LYS A 81 -1.33 -24.86 -10.39
N ASN A 82 -2.02 -23.84 -10.86
CA ASN A 82 -2.62 -22.80 -10.03
C ASN A 82 -4.03 -23.15 -9.49
N GLU A 83 -4.65 -24.25 -9.93
CA GLU A 83 -6.03 -24.65 -9.57
C GLU A 83 -6.28 -24.75 -8.05
N LYS A 84 -5.28 -25.21 -7.29
CA LYS A 84 -5.40 -25.53 -5.85
C LYS A 84 -4.72 -24.51 -4.94
N ILE A 85 -4.35 -23.35 -5.49
CA ILE A 85 -3.63 -22.29 -4.79
C ILE A 85 -4.55 -21.06 -4.73
N SER A 86 -4.58 -20.35 -3.59
CA SER A 86 -5.36 -19.12 -3.47
C SER A 86 -4.81 -18.02 -4.39
N HIS A 87 -5.64 -17.04 -4.73
CA HIS A 87 -5.28 -15.93 -5.63
C HIS A 87 -4.02 -15.16 -5.20
N GLU A 88 -3.70 -15.17 -3.90
CA GLU A 88 -2.52 -14.55 -3.26
C GLU A 88 -1.17 -15.15 -3.68
N TYR A 89 -1.16 -16.30 -4.35
CA TYR A 89 0.06 -16.99 -4.75
C TYR A 89 -0.03 -17.52 -6.17
N THR A 90 1.14 -17.71 -6.77
CA THR A 90 1.29 -18.24 -8.12
C THR A 90 2.27 -19.41 -8.12
N ALA A 91 1.92 -20.49 -8.82
CA ALA A 91 2.83 -21.58 -9.11
C ALA A 91 3.78 -21.20 -10.26
N VAL A 92 5.08 -21.23 -9.99
CA VAL A 92 6.14 -20.92 -10.95
C VAL A 92 7.02 -22.14 -11.17
N THR A 93 7.62 -22.25 -12.36
CA THR A 93 8.52 -23.37 -12.70
C THR A 93 9.96 -22.87 -12.61
N SER A 94 10.73 -23.43 -11.69
CA SER A 94 12.14 -23.07 -11.52
C SER A 94 13.00 -23.61 -12.67
N THR A 95 14.24 -23.11 -12.79
CA THR A 95 15.19 -23.49 -13.85
C THR A 95 15.56 -24.97 -13.86
N ASN A 96 15.42 -25.67 -12.72
CA ASN A 96 15.65 -27.11 -12.63
C ASN A 96 14.37 -27.96 -12.80
N GLY A 97 13.25 -27.33 -13.18
CA GLY A 97 11.97 -27.98 -13.45
C GLY A 97 11.05 -28.17 -12.23
N GLU A 98 11.52 -27.89 -11.02
CA GLU A 98 10.68 -27.99 -9.81
C GLU A 98 9.61 -26.89 -9.79
N ILE A 99 8.42 -27.24 -9.31
CA ILE A 99 7.30 -26.30 -9.17
C ILE A 99 7.36 -25.66 -7.78
N LEU A 100 7.45 -24.34 -7.75
CA LEU A 100 7.44 -23.52 -6.55
C LEU A 100 6.13 -22.72 -6.49
N VAL A 101 5.76 -22.28 -5.29
CA VAL A 101 4.64 -21.38 -5.04
C VAL A 101 5.19 -20.10 -4.46
N ALA A 102 5.04 -19.02 -5.20
CA ALA A 102 5.54 -17.69 -4.88
C ALA A 102 4.40 -16.78 -4.41
N PRO A 103 4.65 -15.87 -3.46
CA PRO A 103 3.71 -14.78 -3.17
C PRO A 103 3.58 -13.86 -4.38
N ASN A 104 2.43 -13.20 -4.52
CA ASN A 104 2.13 -12.39 -5.69
C ASN A 104 1.43 -11.07 -5.28
N CYS A 105 1.19 -10.16 -6.24
CA CYS A 105 0.67 -8.82 -5.93
C CYS A 105 -0.73 -8.82 -5.29
N MET A 106 -1.52 -9.88 -5.53
CA MET A 106 -2.89 -10.00 -5.02
C MET A 106 -2.96 -10.27 -3.52
N GLN A 107 -1.85 -10.57 -2.83
CA GLN A 107 -1.80 -10.56 -1.37
C GLN A 107 -2.24 -9.22 -0.78
N CYS A 108 -1.85 -8.12 -1.43
CA CYS A 108 -2.10 -6.77 -0.97
C CYS A 108 -3.18 -6.08 -1.81
N HIS A 109 -3.22 -6.34 -3.11
CA HIS A 109 -4.01 -5.56 -4.08
C HIS A 109 -5.26 -6.28 -4.60
N ALA A 110 -5.73 -7.31 -3.91
CA ALA A 110 -7.04 -7.88 -4.14
C ALA A 110 -7.66 -8.32 -2.81
N GLN A 111 -8.97 -8.16 -2.68
CA GLN A 111 -9.69 -8.54 -1.47
C GLN A 111 -10.96 -9.30 -1.82
N VAL A 112 -11.26 -10.35 -1.06
CA VAL A 112 -12.59 -10.97 -1.12
C VAL A 112 -13.57 -10.09 -0.34
N PHE A 113 -14.58 -9.59 -1.03
CA PHE A 113 -15.66 -8.80 -0.47
C PHE A 113 -17.00 -9.48 -0.81
N GLU A 114 -17.81 -9.80 0.20
CA GLU A 114 -19.08 -10.53 0.04
C GLU A 114 -18.97 -11.79 -0.86
N ASN A 115 -17.98 -12.63 -0.58
CA ASN A 115 -17.67 -13.86 -1.32
C ASN A 115 -17.29 -13.67 -2.80
N LYS A 116 -16.86 -12.46 -3.19
CA LYS A 116 -16.31 -12.19 -4.53
C LYS A 116 -14.93 -11.58 -4.41
N LEU A 117 -13.97 -12.09 -5.18
CA LEU A 117 -12.67 -11.46 -5.30
C LEU A 117 -12.80 -10.16 -6.10
N VAL A 118 -12.43 -9.05 -5.50
CA VAL A 118 -12.37 -7.74 -6.14
C VAL A 118 -10.91 -7.43 -6.45
N MET A 119 -10.55 -7.49 -7.73
CA MET A 119 -9.23 -7.13 -8.22
C MET A 119 -9.00 -5.63 -8.08
N GLY A 120 -7.86 -5.25 -7.50
CA GLY A 120 -7.51 -3.85 -7.26
C GLY A 120 -8.04 -3.26 -5.97
N LEU A 121 -8.87 -3.98 -5.19
CA LEU A 121 -9.26 -3.56 -3.85
C LEU A 121 -8.15 -3.92 -2.85
N GLY A 122 -7.72 -2.93 -2.05
CA GLY A 122 -6.73 -3.14 -1.01
C GLY A 122 -7.16 -4.20 0.00
N ASN A 123 -6.27 -5.15 0.30
CA ASN A 123 -6.53 -6.24 1.24
C ASN A 123 -6.30 -5.76 2.69
N THR A 124 -7.40 -5.51 3.38
CA THR A 124 -7.40 -5.11 4.79
C THR A 124 -7.44 -6.31 5.74
N PHE A 125 -7.50 -7.55 5.24
CA PHE A 125 -7.55 -8.77 6.06
C PHE A 125 -6.20 -9.43 6.28
N ILE A 126 -5.18 -8.99 5.54
CA ILE A 126 -3.82 -9.50 5.66
C ILE A 126 -3.30 -9.32 7.09
N ASP A 127 -2.61 -10.34 7.59
CA ASP A 127 -2.06 -10.37 8.94
C ASP A 127 -0.54 -10.37 8.91
N PHE A 128 0.04 -9.24 9.26
CA PHE A 128 1.47 -9.05 9.46
C PHE A 128 1.85 -9.05 10.95
N THR A 129 0.93 -9.26 11.89
CA THR A 129 1.24 -9.15 13.32
C THR A 129 1.98 -10.37 13.83
N GLU A 130 1.46 -11.55 13.52
CA GLU A 130 2.05 -12.83 13.85
C GLU A 130 1.78 -13.82 12.72
N ASN A 131 2.83 -14.42 12.16
CA ASN A 131 2.66 -15.46 11.16
C ASN A 131 3.14 -16.81 11.70
N GLU A 132 2.24 -17.53 12.38
CA GLU A 132 2.53 -18.84 12.96
C GLU A 132 3.00 -19.86 11.89
N LYS A 133 2.60 -19.68 10.62
CA LYS A 133 2.95 -20.57 9.52
C LYS A 133 4.27 -20.19 8.84
N LEU A 134 4.45 -18.92 8.50
CA LEU A 134 5.66 -18.36 7.89
C LEU A 134 6.46 -17.55 8.91
N ASN A 135 7.12 -18.26 9.82
CA ASN A 135 8.13 -17.70 10.72
C ASN A 135 9.51 -18.34 10.49
N VAL A 136 10.55 -17.70 11.03
CA VAL A 136 11.95 -18.15 10.85
C VAL A 136 12.17 -19.59 11.32
N LYS A 137 11.54 -20.03 12.41
CA LYS A 137 11.67 -21.40 12.92
C LYS A 137 11.11 -22.41 11.92
N ASN A 138 9.93 -22.15 11.38
CA ASN A 138 9.31 -23.03 10.37
C ASN A 138 10.09 -23.01 9.06
N LEU A 139 10.60 -21.85 8.63
CA LEU A 139 11.46 -21.75 7.44
C LEU A 139 12.75 -22.55 7.60
N LYS A 140 13.42 -22.50 8.77
CA LYS A 140 14.61 -23.32 9.06
C LYS A 140 14.29 -24.81 9.10
N THR A 141 13.14 -25.17 9.64
CA THR A 141 12.68 -26.56 9.69
C THR A 141 12.40 -27.08 8.28
N ALA A 142 11.66 -26.32 7.47
CA ALA A 142 11.40 -26.61 6.07
C ALA A 142 12.69 -26.75 5.26
N GLU A 143 13.64 -25.82 5.43
CA GLU A 143 14.94 -25.88 4.78
C GLU A 143 15.70 -27.17 5.14
N SER A 144 15.76 -27.51 6.42
CA SER A 144 16.46 -28.71 6.90
C SER A 144 15.81 -29.98 6.36
N MET A 145 14.47 -30.04 6.35
CA MET A 145 13.73 -31.16 5.77
C MET A 145 14.03 -31.29 4.26
N LEU A 146 13.98 -30.20 3.50
CA LEU A 146 14.24 -30.22 2.06
C LEU A 146 15.67 -30.67 1.74
N LYS A 147 16.66 -30.21 2.52
CA LYS A 147 18.07 -30.66 2.38
C LYS A 147 18.21 -32.18 2.50
N LEU A 148 17.46 -32.78 3.42
CA LEU A 148 17.53 -34.21 3.71
C LEU A 148 16.69 -35.05 2.74
N THR A 149 15.48 -34.60 2.40
CA THR A 149 14.49 -35.45 1.71
C THR A 149 14.30 -35.11 0.23
N ALA A 150 14.63 -33.89 -0.20
CA ALA A 150 14.40 -33.44 -1.57
C ALA A 150 15.44 -32.40 -2.04
N PRO A 151 16.71 -32.80 -2.27
CA PRO A 151 17.79 -31.87 -2.62
C PRO A 151 17.53 -31.01 -3.87
N ASN A 152 16.78 -31.51 -4.86
CA ASN A 152 16.41 -30.73 -6.05
C ASN A 152 15.43 -29.60 -5.71
N LYS A 153 14.40 -29.90 -4.91
CA LYS A 153 13.46 -28.90 -4.38
C LYS A 153 14.15 -27.89 -3.46
N TYR A 154 15.11 -28.34 -2.66
CA TYR A 154 15.94 -27.44 -1.86
C TYR A 154 16.70 -26.45 -2.74
N ARG A 155 17.42 -26.93 -3.77
CA ARG A 155 18.17 -26.06 -4.69
C ARG A 155 17.26 -25.02 -5.37
N ALA A 156 16.06 -25.42 -5.78
CA ALA A 156 15.08 -24.52 -6.39
C ALA A 156 14.56 -23.47 -5.39
N ALA A 157 14.26 -23.86 -4.15
CA ALA A 157 13.68 -22.98 -3.14
C ALA A 157 14.71 -22.13 -2.38
N LYS A 158 16.00 -22.48 -2.45
CA LYS A 158 17.07 -21.87 -1.64
C LYS A 158 17.10 -20.33 -1.72
N PRO A 159 17.05 -19.68 -2.91
CA PRO A 159 17.08 -18.22 -2.99
C PRO A 159 15.93 -17.58 -2.20
N PHE A 160 14.71 -18.12 -2.36
CA PHE A 160 13.55 -17.66 -1.62
C PHE A 160 13.70 -17.89 -0.11
N LEU A 161 14.15 -19.08 0.32
CA LEU A 161 14.31 -19.40 1.73
C LEU A 161 15.32 -18.47 2.42
N ASP A 162 16.42 -18.14 1.76
CA ASP A 162 17.45 -17.26 2.31
C ASP A 162 16.94 -15.82 2.49
N VAL A 163 16.24 -15.28 1.49
CA VAL A 163 15.60 -13.96 1.61
C VAL A 163 14.49 -14.00 2.65
N ALA A 164 13.59 -14.98 2.61
CA ALA A 164 12.46 -15.11 3.53
C ALA A 164 12.91 -15.15 5.00
N LYS A 165 13.93 -15.96 5.34
CA LYS A 165 14.48 -16.02 6.71
C LYS A 165 15.04 -14.66 7.17
N THR A 166 15.56 -13.86 6.25
CA THR A 166 16.15 -12.55 6.54
C THR A 166 15.07 -11.49 6.73
N ILE A 167 14.07 -11.44 5.86
CA ILE A 167 13.04 -10.40 5.88
C ILE A 167 11.98 -10.63 6.95
N THR A 168 11.57 -11.87 7.22
CA THR A 168 10.42 -12.18 8.08
C THR A 168 10.45 -11.47 9.45
N PRO A 169 11.58 -11.42 10.20
CA PRO A 169 11.65 -10.72 11.47
C PRO A 169 11.35 -9.21 11.41
N TYR A 170 11.45 -8.60 10.22
CA TYR A 170 11.26 -7.16 10.04
C TYR A 170 9.84 -6.78 9.61
N LEU A 171 8.98 -7.73 9.25
CA LEU A 171 7.67 -7.44 8.65
C LEU A 171 6.52 -7.39 9.66
N HIS A 172 6.83 -7.43 10.96
CA HIS A 172 5.81 -7.49 12.00
C HIS A 172 5.13 -6.14 12.23
N THR A 173 3.84 -6.03 11.89
CA THR A 173 3.03 -4.85 12.24
C THR A 173 2.53 -4.96 13.68
N ASP A 174 2.18 -3.83 14.28
CA ASP A 174 1.63 -3.83 15.63
C ASP A 174 0.14 -4.16 15.68
N ILE A 175 -0.58 -4.00 14.57
CA ILE A 175 -2.01 -4.27 14.44
C ILE A 175 -2.28 -5.05 13.13
N ARG A 176 -3.30 -5.91 13.14
CA ARG A 176 -3.74 -6.69 11.97
C ARG A 176 -4.50 -5.81 10.99
N GLY A 177 -4.36 -6.10 9.69
CA GLY A 177 -5.11 -5.43 8.62
C GLY A 177 -4.46 -4.17 8.05
N VAL A 178 -3.22 -3.89 8.45
CA VAL A 178 -2.33 -2.90 7.83
C VAL A 178 -1.14 -3.63 7.19
N ASN A 179 -0.49 -2.97 6.24
CA ASN A 179 0.54 -3.57 5.40
C ASN A 179 1.96 -3.18 5.83
N ALA A 180 2.91 -4.09 5.62
CA ALA A 180 4.34 -3.89 5.83
C ALA A 180 5.15 -3.74 4.53
N ALA A 181 4.51 -3.44 3.39
CA ALA A 181 5.15 -3.39 2.07
C ALA A 181 6.33 -2.40 2.02
N ASP A 182 6.19 -1.23 2.62
CA ASP A 182 7.27 -0.23 2.67
C ASP A 182 8.48 -0.75 3.43
N ARG A 183 8.21 -1.46 4.53
CA ARG A 183 9.22 -2.10 5.34
C ARG A 183 9.91 -3.24 4.57
N LEU A 184 9.13 -4.03 3.85
CA LEU A 184 9.66 -5.05 2.96
C LEU A 184 10.61 -4.44 1.92
N ALA A 185 10.20 -3.35 1.26
CA ALA A 185 11.05 -2.66 0.29
C ALA A 185 12.35 -2.17 0.92
N ALA A 186 12.29 -1.53 2.09
CA ALA A 186 13.47 -1.06 2.80
C ALA A 186 14.46 -2.19 3.16
N VAL A 187 13.96 -3.32 3.65
CA VAL A 187 14.81 -4.48 4.01
C VAL A 187 15.40 -5.13 2.76
N LEU A 188 14.62 -5.30 1.68
CA LEU A 188 15.14 -5.84 0.43
C LEU A 188 16.26 -4.97 -0.14
N VAL A 189 16.03 -3.66 -0.19
CA VAL A 189 17.02 -2.67 -0.66
C VAL A 189 18.28 -2.69 0.21
N ALA A 190 18.15 -2.79 1.53
CA ALA A 190 19.29 -2.89 2.44
C ALA A 190 20.16 -4.13 2.18
N HIS A 191 19.63 -5.17 1.55
CA HIS A 191 20.36 -6.39 1.24
C HIS A 191 20.70 -6.54 -0.26
N ARG A 192 20.39 -5.57 -1.11
CA ARG A 192 20.58 -5.67 -2.57
C ARG A 192 21.60 -4.66 -3.05
N ASP A 193 22.49 -5.08 -3.94
CA ASP A 193 23.30 -4.14 -4.71
C ASP A 193 22.41 -3.33 -5.66
N PRO A 194 22.52 -1.99 -5.72
CA PRO A 194 21.59 -1.14 -6.49
C PRO A 194 21.65 -1.38 -8.01
N VAL A 195 22.80 -1.79 -8.53
CA VAL A 195 23.02 -1.90 -9.99
C VAL A 195 22.78 -3.31 -10.48
N THR A 196 23.19 -4.31 -9.70
CA THR A 196 23.15 -5.73 -10.09
C THR A 196 22.02 -6.51 -9.43
N PHE A 197 21.38 -5.95 -8.39
CA PHE A 197 20.42 -6.62 -7.52
C PHE A 197 20.94 -7.91 -6.88
N LYS A 198 22.26 -8.13 -6.81
CA LYS A 198 22.81 -9.28 -6.07
C LYS A 198 22.48 -9.16 -4.59
N TRP A 199 22.11 -10.31 -3.98
CA TRP A 199 21.80 -10.40 -2.56
C TRP A 199 23.08 -10.41 -1.71
N ASN A 200 23.08 -9.62 -0.64
CA ASN A 200 24.08 -9.59 0.40
C ASN A 200 23.50 -10.22 1.68
N ALA A 201 24.21 -11.17 2.28
CA ALA A 201 23.74 -11.78 3.53
C ALA A 201 23.74 -10.79 4.70
N GLU A 202 24.64 -9.81 4.67
CA GLU A 202 24.73 -8.73 5.66
C GLU A 202 24.01 -7.49 5.14
N THR A 203 23.42 -6.71 6.06
CA THR A 203 22.78 -5.44 5.71
C THR A 203 23.85 -4.47 5.20
N GLN A 204 23.55 -3.78 4.11
CA GLN A 204 24.39 -2.76 3.49
C GLN A 204 23.92 -1.34 3.82
N LEU A 205 22.68 -1.21 4.27
CA LEU A 205 22.06 0.04 4.70
C LEU A 205 21.48 -0.11 6.10
N ASP A 206 21.35 1.01 6.80
CA ASP A 206 20.66 1.04 8.08
C ASP A 206 19.17 0.80 7.86
N ILE A 207 18.61 -0.13 8.63
CA ILE A 207 17.19 -0.43 8.66
C ILE A 207 16.59 0.26 9.89
N PRO A 208 15.78 1.33 9.75
CA PRO A 208 15.21 2.05 10.88
C PRO A 208 14.41 1.11 11.82
N PRO A 209 14.30 1.39 13.12
CA PRO A 209 13.48 0.56 14.00
C PRO A 209 11.98 0.70 13.71
N GLY A 210 11.22 -0.36 13.98
CA GLY A 210 9.76 -0.39 13.86
C GLY A 210 9.23 -0.60 12.43
N VAL A 211 7.92 -0.85 12.34
CA VAL A 211 7.19 -1.02 11.08
C VAL A 211 6.07 0.01 11.07
N ILE A 212 6.18 0.99 10.18
CA ILE A 212 5.14 2.00 10.02
C ILE A 212 4.02 1.40 9.17
N PRO A 213 2.76 1.44 9.64
CA PRO A 213 1.65 0.86 8.91
C PRO A 213 1.32 1.69 7.67
N SER A 214 0.95 1.00 6.59
CA SER A 214 0.26 1.61 5.46
C SER A 214 -0.96 0.76 5.10
N ASP A 215 -2.05 1.40 4.73
CA ASP A 215 -3.12 0.77 3.98
C ASP A 215 -2.67 0.52 2.53
N VAL A 216 -3.50 -0.17 1.73
CA VAL A 216 -3.22 -0.46 0.33
C VAL A 216 -4.17 0.35 -0.57
N PRO A 217 -3.67 1.33 -1.35
CA PRO A 217 -4.51 2.10 -2.26
C PRO A 217 -5.18 1.22 -3.31
N ALA A 218 -6.41 1.57 -3.67
CA ALA A 218 -7.11 0.88 -4.74
C ALA A 218 -6.45 1.13 -6.10
N TRP A 219 -6.23 0.07 -6.88
CA TRP A 219 -5.49 0.12 -8.14
C TRP A 219 -6.23 0.82 -9.26
N TRP A 220 -7.57 0.77 -9.29
CA TRP A 220 -8.38 1.48 -10.29
C TRP A 220 -8.18 3.01 -10.24
N LEU A 221 -7.61 3.55 -9.15
CA LEU A 221 -7.26 4.95 -9.01
C LEU A 221 -6.00 5.33 -9.81
N LEU A 222 -5.12 4.36 -10.11
CA LEU A 222 -3.80 4.63 -10.68
C LEU A 222 -3.87 5.33 -12.04
N LYS A 223 -4.90 5.04 -12.85
CA LYS A 223 -5.10 5.65 -14.19
C LYS A 223 -5.25 7.17 -14.16
N LYS A 224 -5.60 7.75 -13.00
CA LYS A 224 -5.71 9.21 -12.80
C LYS A 224 -4.44 9.83 -12.23
N LYS A 225 -3.56 9.03 -11.62
CA LYS A 225 -2.44 9.52 -10.80
C LYS A 225 -1.19 9.76 -11.65
N ASN A 226 -0.45 10.81 -11.30
CA ASN A 226 0.88 11.14 -11.83
C ASN A 226 2.02 10.57 -10.97
N ALA A 227 1.69 9.89 -9.86
CA ALA A 227 2.65 9.22 -9.01
C ALA A 227 2.07 8.10 -8.15
N MET A 228 2.94 7.20 -7.73
CA MET A 228 2.60 6.07 -6.87
C MET A 228 2.76 6.41 -5.38
N PHE A 229 2.15 5.55 -4.55
CA PHE A 229 2.18 5.60 -3.07
C PHE A 229 1.39 6.78 -2.46
N TYR A 230 1.15 6.73 -1.14
CA TYR A 230 0.35 7.75 -0.43
C TYR A 230 1.06 9.10 -0.31
N ASN A 231 2.38 9.10 -0.11
CA ASN A 231 3.21 10.30 -0.06
C ASN A 231 3.59 10.83 -1.46
N GLY A 232 3.20 10.11 -2.53
CA GLY A 232 3.43 10.50 -3.91
C GLY A 232 4.88 10.47 -4.38
N PHE A 233 5.82 9.98 -3.59
CA PHE A 233 7.24 10.08 -3.92
C PHE A 233 7.70 9.24 -5.13
N GLY A 234 6.92 8.23 -5.56
CA GLY A 234 7.26 7.39 -6.71
C GLY A 234 6.93 8.10 -8.02
N ARG A 235 7.94 8.64 -8.71
CA ARG A 235 7.81 9.40 -9.97
C ARG A 235 8.44 8.66 -11.15
N GLY A 236 7.98 8.98 -12.36
CA GLY A 236 8.49 8.35 -13.58
C GLY A 236 7.67 7.13 -13.97
N ASP A 237 8.31 6.14 -14.59
CA ASP A 237 7.61 4.96 -15.12
C ASP A 237 7.04 4.06 -14.01
N PHE A 238 5.73 3.88 -13.98
CA PHE A 238 5.04 3.06 -12.98
C PHE A 238 5.39 1.58 -13.10
N GLY A 239 5.73 1.10 -14.31
CA GLY A 239 6.17 -0.28 -14.51
C GLY A 239 7.37 -0.67 -13.64
N ARG A 240 8.31 0.26 -13.44
CA ARG A 240 9.49 0.06 -12.58
C ARG A 240 9.13 -0.15 -11.11
N PHE A 241 8.08 0.52 -10.62
CA PHE A 241 7.60 0.33 -9.26
C PHE A 241 6.75 -0.93 -9.11
N LEU A 242 5.92 -1.26 -10.11
CA LEU A 242 5.09 -2.47 -10.10
C LEU A 242 5.92 -3.75 -10.00
N MET A 243 7.10 -3.77 -10.63
CA MET A 243 8.02 -4.89 -10.56
C MET A 243 8.91 -4.92 -9.31
N ALA A 244 8.80 -3.97 -8.37
CA ALA A 244 9.69 -3.91 -7.20
C ALA A 244 9.64 -5.19 -6.34
N SER A 245 8.52 -5.93 -6.37
CA SER A 245 8.39 -7.24 -5.74
C SER A 245 9.36 -8.30 -6.31
N ASN A 246 9.85 -8.13 -7.54
CA ASN A 246 10.88 -8.99 -8.13
C ASN A 246 12.15 -9.06 -7.26
N LEU A 247 12.47 -7.99 -6.51
CA LEU A 247 13.60 -7.96 -5.57
C LEU A 247 13.56 -9.05 -4.50
N LEU A 248 12.40 -9.65 -4.24
CA LEU A 248 12.24 -10.78 -3.32
C LEU A 248 13.12 -11.98 -3.69
N THR A 249 13.26 -12.28 -4.99
CA THR A 249 13.93 -13.52 -5.43
C THR A 249 14.86 -13.36 -6.61
N VAL A 250 14.95 -12.16 -7.18
CA VAL A 250 15.85 -11.86 -8.29
C VAL A 250 17.28 -12.29 -7.97
N ASN A 251 17.98 -12.87 -8.94
CA ASN A 251 19.40 -13.17 -8.80
C ASN A 251 20.28 -12.06 -9.38
N ASP A 252 19.88 -11.54 -10.53
CA ASP A 252 20.51 -10.43 -11.23
C ASP A 252 19.49 -9.67 -12.10
N THR A 253 19.94 -8.55 -12.69
CA THR A 253 19.08 -7.69 -13.49
C THR A 253 18.59 -8.29 -14.80
N ALA A 254 19.11 -9.43 -15.28
CA ALA A 254 18.59 -10.06 -16.51
C ALA A 254 17.17 -10.57 -16.31
N GLU A 255 16.88 -11.16 -15.14
CA GLU A 255 15.52 -11.50 -14.74
C GLU A 255 14.64 -10.24 -14.62
N SER A 256 15.17 -9.15 -14.06
CA SER A 256 14.44 -7.89 -13.96
C SER A 256 14.10 -7.32 -15.34
N HIS A 257 14.99 -7.42 -16.34
CA HIS A 257 14.68 -7.02 -17.71
C HIS A 257 13.51 -7.82 -18.31
N GLU A 258 13.46 -9.13 -18.06
CA GLU A 258 12.37 -9.98 -18.52
C GLU A 258 11.04 -9.59 -17.84
N VAL A 259 11.03 -9.43 -16.51
CA VAL A 259 9.84 -8.98 -15.77
C VAL A 259 9.39 -7.60 -16.25
N ASP A 260 10.31 -6.66 -16.42
CA ASP A 260 10.02 -5.30 -16.89
C ASP A 260 9.37 -5.26 -18.28
N SER A 261 9.70 -6.20 -19.17
CA SER A 261 9.09 -6.27 -20.50
C SER A 261 7.59 -6.59 -20.47
N HIS A 262 7.08 -7.16 -19.37
CA HIS A 262 5.66 -7.46 -19.17
C HIS A 262 4.91 -6.34 -18.45
N MET A 263 5.62 -5.35 -17.88
CA MET A 263 5.01 -4.28 -17.10
C MET A 263 4.08 -3.36 -17.90
N PRO A 264 4.29 -3.07 -19.19
CA PRO A 264 3.32 -2.32 -20.00
C PRO A 264 1.97 -3.02 -20.10
N ASP A 265 1.95 -4.35 -20.26
CA ASP A 265 0.72 -5.16 -20.31
C ASP A 265 0.03 -5.15 -18.93
N LEU A 266 0.79 -5.35 -17.84
CA LEU A 266 0.25 -5.28 -16.48
C LEU A 266 -0.32 -3.89 -16.16
N LEU A 267 0.36 -2.82 -16.55
CA LEU A 267 -0.12 -1.46 -16.37
C LEU A 267 -1.41 -1.22 -17.16
N ALA A 268 -1.51 -1.73 -18.40
CA ALA A 268 -2.73 -1.68 -19.19
C ALA A 268 -3.89 -2.39 -18.49
N TYR A 269 -3.65 -3.57 -17.89
CA TYR A 269 -4.65 -4.25 -17.08
C TYR A 269 -5.09 -3.40 -15.87
N ILE A 270 -4.15 -2.85 -15.10
CA ILE A 270 -4.47 -1.99 -13.96
C ILE A 270 -5.29 -0.77 -14.39
N TYR A 271 -4.95 -0.14 -15.51
CA TYR A 271 -5.70 0.99 -16.05
C TYR A 271 -7.10 0.63 -16.54
N SER A 272 -7.34 -0.63 -16.89
CA SER A 272 -8.66 -1.14 -17.27
C SER A 272 -9.59 -1.40 -16.08
N LEU A 273 -9.06 -1.40 -14.85
CA LEU A 273 -9.86 -1.66 -13.66
C LEU A 273 -10.85 -0.51 -13.40
N GLU A 274 -12.07 -0.91 -13.05
CA GLU A 274 -13.13 -0.01 -12.60
C GLU A 274 -13.55 -0.40 -11.17
N PRO A 275 -13.88 0.60 -10.31
CA PRO A 275 -14.41 0.31 -8.99
C PRO A 275 -15.74 -0.46 -9.08
N PRO A 276 -16.04 -1.33 -8.09
CA PRO A 276 -17.39 -1.86 -7.94
C PRO A 276 -18.39 -0.73 -7.74
N LYS A 277 -19.54 -0.79 -8.44
CA LYS A 277 -20.65 0.14 -8.19
C LYS A 277 -21.25 -0.13 -6.81
N TYR A 278 -21.68 0.93 -6.12
CA TYR A 278 -22.44 0.79 -4.88
C TYR A 278 -23.70 -0.07 -5.13
N PRO A 279 -23.94 -1.14 -4.35
CA PRO A 279 -24.99 -2.11 -4.65
C PRO A 279 -26.38 -1.69 -4.14
N GLY A 280 -26.45 -0.71 -3.23
CA GLY A 280 -27.70 -0.26 -2.62
C GLY A 280 -28.42 0.83 -3.41
N ALA A 281 -29.61 1.20 -2.93
CA ALA A 281 -30.32 2.35 -3.46
C ALA A 281 -29.58 3.67 -3.13
N ILE A 282 -29.62 4.61 -4.06
CA ILE A 282 -29.08 5.97 -3.92
C ILE A 282 -30.23 6.96 -4.00
N ASN A 283 -30.37 7.80 -2.98
CA ASN A 283 -31.27 8.95 -3.00
C ASN A 283 -30.68 10.04 -3.90
N THR A 284 -31.11 10.08 -5.15
CA THR A 284 -30.59 11.00 -6.17
C THR A 284 -30.74 12.48 -5.80
N SER A 285 -31.80 12.87 -5.09
CA SER A 285 -31.97 14.26 -4.65
C SER A 285 -30.92 14.65 -3.62
N LEU A 286 -30.68 13.76 -2.65
CA LEU A 286 -29.68 13.98 -1.61
C LEU A 286 -28.25 13.90 -2.17
N ALA A 287 -27.99 13.01 -3.13
CA ALA A 287 -26.70 12.93 -3.82
C ALA A 287 -26.39 14.21 -4.61
N LYS A 288 -27.38 14.82 -5.27
CA LYS A 288 -27.23 16.14 -5.92
C LYS A 288 -26.95 17.27 -4.93
N GLU A 289 -27.62 17.27 -3.77
CA GLU A 289 -27.25 18.19 -2.67
C GLU A 289 -25.80 17.95 -2.23
N GLY A 290 -25.39 16.69 -2.10
CA GLY A 290 -24.05 16.27 -1.73
C GLY A 290 -22.98 16.72 -2.70
N GLU A 291 -23.25 16.62 -4.00
CA GLU A 291 -22.36 17.08 -5.07
C GLU A 291 -22.04 18.57 -4.94
N ILE A 292 -23.05 19.42 -4.65
CA ILE A 292 -22.84 20.86 -4.46
C ILE A 292 -21.92 21.12 -3.27
N VAL A 293 -22.13 20.40 -2.15
CA VAL A 293 -21.28 20.52 -0.97
C VAL A 293 -19.86 20.02 -1.27
N PHE A 294 -19.73 18.92 -2.01
CA PHE A 294 -18.45 18.33 -2.42
C PHE A 294 -17.64 19.29 -3.30
N ILE A 295 -18.27 19.88 -4.33
CA ILE A 295 -17.63 20.85 -5.23
C ILE A 295 -17.09 22.04 -4.44
N LYS A 296 -17.83 22.51 -3.43
CA LYS A 296 -17.43 23.66 -2.61
C LYS A 296 -16.28 23.34 -1.64
N ASN A 297 -16.22 22.14 -1.08
CA ASN A 297 -15.37 21.85 0.08
C ASN A 297 -14.27 20.80 -0.17
N CYS A 298 -14.39 19.97 -1.20
CA CYS A 298 -13.56 18.76 -1.38
C CYS A 298 -12.83 18.73 -2.73
N SER A 299 -13.48 19.19 -3.80
CA SER A 299 -13.00 19.04 -5.18
C SER A 299 -11.64 19.67 -5.46
N ARG A 300 -11.27 20.73 -4.73
CA ARG A 300 -9.97 21.40 -4.87
C ARG A 300 -8.77 20.44 -4.69
N CYS A 301 -8.93 19.43 -3.83
CA CYS A 301 -7.88 18.44 -3.59
C CYS A 301 -8.19 17.09 -4.26
N HIS A 302 -9.46 16.67 -4.26
CA HIS A 302 -9.87 15.34 -4.72
C HIS A 302 -10.34 15.28 -6.18
N GLY A 303 -10.44 16.41 -6.87
CA GLY A 303 -10.90 16.49 -8.25
C GLY A 303 -12.41 16.67 -8.43
N SER A 304 -12.83 16.83 -9.69
CA SER A 304 -14.22 16.86 -10.14
C SER A 304 -14.62 15.53 -10.76
N TYR A 305 -15.86 15.08 -10.50
CA TYR A 305 -16.42 13.82 -11.02
C TYR A 305 -17.64 14.03 -11.91
N SER A 306 -18.11 15.26 -12.05
CA SER A 306 -19.23 15.63 -12.90
C SER A 306 -18.79 16.55 -14.02
N GLY A 307 -19.36 16.36 -15.21
CA GLY A 307 -18.96 17.09 -16.41
C GLY A 307 -17.60 16.63 -16.93
N ASP A 308 -16.64 17.56 -17.00
CA ASP A 308 -15.25 17.26 -17.34
C ASP A 308 -14.53 16.79 -16.07
N GLU A 309 -14.30 15.48 -16.02
CA GLU A 309 -13.64 14.84 -14.89
C GLU A 309 -12.16 15.26 -14.84
N GLN A 310 -11.73 15.81 -13.71
CA GLN A 310 -10.35 16.27 -13.54
C GLN A 310 -9.83 15.89 -12.17
N TYR A 311 -8.64 15.28 -12.14
CA TYR A 311 -7.93 15.00 -10.91
C TYR A 311 -6.63 15.83 -10.83
N PRO A 312 -6.50 16.72 -9.83
CA PRO A 312 -5.50 17.78 -9.84
C PRO A 312 -4.08 17.31 -9.54
N ASN A 313 -3.91 16.05 -9.10
CA ASN A 313 -2.60 15.47 -8.81
C ASN A 313 -1.75 16.32 -7.84
N LEU A 314 -2.30 16.64 -6.68
CA LEU A 314 -1.65 17.49 -5.68
C LEU A 314 -1.01 16.67 -4.56
N LEU A 315 0.18 17.08 -4.15
CA LEU A 315 0.74 16.77 -2.84
C LEU A 315 0.26 17.81 -1.84
N ILE A 316 -0.37 17.37 -0.75
CA ILE A 316 -0.83 18.23 0.34
C ILE A 316 0.22 18.20 1.45
N PRO A 317 0.84 19.34 1.82
CA PRO A 317 1.81 19.40 2.89
C PRO A 317 1.26 18.86 4.22
N GLU A 318 2.11 18.22 5.03
CA GLU A 318 1.75 17.67 6.34
C GLU A 318 1.13 18.73 7.27
N ALA A 319 1.62 19.97 7.22
CA ALA A 319 1.07 21.08 8.01
C ALA A 319 -0.38 21.44 7.65
N VAL A 320 -0.82 21.10 6.44
CA VAL A 320 -2.17 21.36 5.91
C VAL A 320 -3.10 20.19 6.18
N ILE A 321 -2.70 18.98 5.76
CA ILE A 321 -3.53 17.77 5.88
C ILE A 321 -3.57 17.23 7.32
N GLN A 322 -2.47 17.40 8.05
CA GLN A 322 -2.31 17.09 9.47
C GLN A 322 -2.61 15.64 9.85
N THR A 323 -2.62 14.71 8.89
CA THR A 323 -2.73 13.27 9.19
C THR A 323 -1.45 12.74 9.82
N ASP A 324 -1.47 11.49 10.30
CA ASP A 324 -0.26 10.86 10.85
C ASP A 324 0.95 11.07 9.93
N SER A 325 2.07 11.49 10.51
CA SER A 325 3.24 11.95 9.77
C SER A 325 4.38 10.92 9.75
N PHE A 326 4.25 9.79 10.46
CA PHE A 326 5.33 8.82 10.54
C PHE A 326 5.65 8.20 9.18
N LEU A 327 4.65 7.97 8.32
CA LEU A 327 4.87 7.42 7.00
C LEU A 327 5.72 8.36 6.13
N CYS A 328 5.38 9.65 6.07
CA CYS A 328 6.15 10.62 5.30
C CYS A 328 7.47 11.05 5.95
N LYS A 329 7.67 10.84 7.27
CA LYS A 329 8.90 11.19 8.02
C LYS A 329 9.92 10.06 8.14
N ASN A 330 9.51 8.79 8.10
CA ASN A 330 10.38 7.66 8.45
C ASN A 330 10.78 6.82 7.22
N ASN A 331 9.86 6.00 6.70
CA ASN A 331 10.16 4.97 5.70
C ASN A 331 10.84 5.52 4.44
N TYR A 332 10.48 6.74 4.03
CA TYR A 332 10.88 7.32 2.76
C TYR A 332 11.62 8.64 2.85
N SER A 333 11.87 9.12 4.06
CA SER A 333 12.81 10.22 4.31
C SER A 333 14.22 9.72 4.66
N SER A 334 14.44 8.39 4.75
CA SER A 334 15.79 7.85 4.90
C SER A 334 16.61 8.16 3.64
N PRO A 335 17.64 9.03 3.72
CA PRO A 335 18.42 9.39 2.55
C PRO A 335 19.10 8.17 1.91
N GLN A 336 19.43 7.15 2.71
CA GLN A 336 20.06 5.92 2.23
C GLN A 336 19.16 5.14 1.26
N PHE A 337 17.89 4.96 1.59
CA PHE A 337 16.93 4.27 0.71
C PHE A 337 16.69 5.03 -0.59
N VAL A 338 16.48 6.34 -0.48
CA VAL A 338 16.22 7.22 -1.63
C VAL A 338 17.45 7.26 -2.55
N ASN A 339 18.65 7.40 -1.98
CA ASN A 339 19.89 7.40 -2.74
C ASN A 339 20.14 6.05 -3.41
N TRP A 340 19.91 4.94 -2.70
CA TRP A 340 20.01 3.61 -3.29
C TRP A 340 19.09 3.47 -4.50
N PHE A 341 17.81 3.84 -4.35
CA PHE A 341 16.84 3.71 -5.44
C PHE A 341 17.25 4.59 -6.63
N ASN A 342 17.61 5.85 -6.38
CA ASN A 342 17.96 6.81 -7.42
C ASN A 342 19.30 6.54 -8.11
N GLN A 343 20.09 5.58 -7.62
CA GLN A 343 21.32 5.07 -8.25
C GLN A 343 21.14 3.65 -8.80
N SER A 344 19.94 3.08 -8.65
CA SER A 344 19.67 1.69 -8.98
C SER A 344 19.34 1.48 -10.45
N TRP A 345 19.26 0.21 -10.84
CA TRP A 345 18.77 -0.18 -12.16
C TRP A 345 17.38 0.39 -12.51
N PHE A 346 16.52 0.69 -11.51
CA PHE A 346 15.19 1.27 -11.75
C PHE A 346 15.22 2.65 -12.41
N THR A 347 16.34 3.37 -12.33
CA THR A 347 16.48 4.72 -12.92
C THR A 347 17.20 4.71 -14.27
N THR A 348 17.38 3.53 -14.87
CA THR A 348 18.15 3.36 -16.12
C THR A 348 17.23 3.15 -17.34
N GLY A 349 17.81 3.30 -18.53
CA GLY A 349 17.10 3.15 -19.81
C GLY A 349 16.17 4.32 -20.14
N ASP A 350 15.29 4.11 -21.13
CA ASP A 350 14.46 5.18 -21.70
C ASP A 350 13.20 5.52 -20.88
N HIS A 351 12.92 4.72 -19.85
CA HIS A 351 11.75 4.85 -18.96
C HIS A 351 12.17 4.74 -17.49
N PRO A 352 12.90 5.75 -16.98
CA PRO A 352 13.40 5.71 -15.60
C PRO A 352 12.29 6.03 -14.60
N ALA A 353 12.36 5.37 -13.45
CA ALA A 353 11.68 5.82 -12.24
C ALA A 353 12.63 6.60 -11.33
N ARG A 354 12.08 7.34 -10.36
CA ARG A 354 12.85 7.97 -9.28
C ARG A 354 11.99 8.10 -8.03
N LEU A 355 12.65 8.15 -6.88
CA LEU A 355 12.03 8.58 -5.63
C LEU A 355 12.30 10.05 -5.40
N GLU A 356 11.21 10.79 -5.16
CA GLU A 356 11.21 12.23 -4.89
C GLU A 356 10.38 12.48 -3.61
N PRO A 357 11.00 12.36 -2.42
CA PRO A 357 10.31 12.46 -1.14
C PRO A 357 9.59 13.80 -0.96
N PHE A 358 8.44 13.75 -0.29
CA PHE A 358 7.68 14.93 0.07
C PHE A 358 7.11 14.79 1.49
N MET A 359 7.13 15.89 2.24
CA MET A 359 6.59 15.96 3.61
C MET A 359 5.08 16.19 3.59
N GLY A 360 4.34 15.17 3.17
CA GLY A 360 2.89 15.22 3.05
C GLY A 360 2.32 14.04 2.28
N TYR A 361 1.08 14.17 1.82
CA TYR A 361 0.34 13.09 1.18
C TYR A 361 -0.45 13.57 -0.03
N ILE A 362 -0.65 12.67 -0.99
CA ILE A 362 -1.60 12.84 -2.08
C ILE A 362 -3.02 12.79 -1.52
N ALA A 363 -3.88 13.71 -1.94
CA ALA A 363 -5.33 13.56 -1.79
C ALA A 363 -5.83 12.62 -2.90
N PRO A 364 -6.19 11.35 -2.63
CA PRO A 364 -6.46 10.37 -3.68
C PRO A 364 -7.75 10.68 -4.45
N PRO A 365 -7.91 10.17 -5.70
CA PRO A 365 -9.22 10.09 -6.32
C PRO A 365 -10.15 9.23 -5.45
N LEU A 366 -11.46 9.49 -5.54
CA LEU A 366 -12.48 8.95 -4.65
C LEU A 366 -13.38 7.91 -5.33
N ASP A 367 -13.03 7.48 -6.54
CA ASP A 367 -13.73 6.41 -7.26
C ASP A 367 -13.80 5.14 -6.41
N GLY A 368 -15.01 4.60 -6.23
CA GLY A 368 -15.23 3.42 -5.39
C GLY A 368 -14.93 3.62 -3.90
N ILE A 369 -14.81 4.84 -3.38
CA ILE A 369 -14.51 5.11 -1.97
C ILE A 369 -15.48 4.42 -1.00
N TRP A 370 -16.69 4.09 -1.46
CA TRP A 370 -17.67 3.40 -0.66
C TRP A 370 -17.20 2.04 -0.14
N VAL A 371 -16.23 1.36 -0.80
CA VAL A 371 -15.75 0.01 -0.45
C VAL A 371 -14.29 -0.06 0.01
N THR A 372 -13.57 1.06 0.05
CA THR A 372 -12.14 1.11 0.37
C THR A 372 -11.88 1.42 1.85
N ALA A 373 -12.77 1.02 2.76
CA ALA A 373 -12.54 1.17 4.18
C ALA A 373 -11.54 0.11 4.69
N PRO A 374 -10.76 0.39 5.75
CA PRO A 374 -10.71 1.65 6.50
C PRO A 374 -10.03 2.81 5.74
N TYR A 375 -10.17 4.03 6.24
CA TYR A 375 -9.73 5.26 5.58
C TYR A 375 -8.45 5.84 6.20
N LEU A 376 -7.86 6.80 5.46
CA LEU A 376 -6.51 7.35 5.64
C LEU A 376 -5.39 6.38 5.24
N HIS A 377 -4.17 6.90 5.08
CA HIS A 377 -3.03 6.13 4.58
C HIS A 377 -2.60 4.96 5.48
N ASN A 378 -3.08 4.92 6.73
CA ASN A 378 -2.75 3.90 7.73
C ASN A 378 -3.96 3.07 8.16
N GLY A 379 -5.11 3.23 7.50
CA GLY A 379 -6.33 2.47 7.79
C GLY A 379 -6.90 2.71 9.20
N SER A 380 -6.68 3.88 9.79
CA SER A 380 -7.03 4.18 11.18
C SER A 380 -8.49 4.54 11.42
N VAL A 381 -9.22 4.95 10.38
CA VAL A 381 -10.60 5.42 10.49
C VAL A 381 -11.56 4.38 9.87
N PRO A 382 -12.43 3.71 10.65
CA PRO A 382 -13.14 2.52 10.17
C PRO A 382 -14.30 2.80 9.20
N THR A 383 -14.87 4.01 9.19
CA THR A 383 -16.03 4.39 8.38
C THR A 383 -15.91 5.78 7.77
N LEU A 384 -16.57 6.01 6.63
CA LEU A 384 -16.56 7.29 5.94
C LEU A 384 -17.28 8.37 6.76
N GLU A 385 -18.31 7.96 7.51
CA GLU A 385 -18.98 8.82 8.50
C GLU A 385 -17.98 9.37 9.54
N ALA A 386 -17.11 8.52 10.09
CA ALA A 386 -16.08 8.94 11.04
C ALA A 386 -14.92 9.71 10.37
N LEU A 387 -14.66 9.50 9.07
CA LEU A 387 -13.72 10.33 8.32
C LEU A 387 -14.21 11.77 8.22
N LEU A 388 -15.50 11.94 7.93
CA LEU A 388 -16.14 13.26 7.80
C LEU A 388 -16.49 13.92 9.13
N ASN A 389 -16.47 13.19 10.25
CA ASN A 389 -16.73 13.73 11.58
C ASN A 389 -15.74 13.13 12.59
N SER A 390 -14.69 13.89 12.91
CA SER A 390 -13.57 13.42 13.73
C SER A 390 -14.00 13.03 15.16
N ASP A 391 -15.06 13.63 15.71
CA ASP A 391 -15.62 13.28 17.02
C ASP A 391 -16.14 11.82 17.10
N LEU A 392 -16.42 11.20 15.95
CA LEU A 392 -16.87 9.81 15.89
C LEU A 392 -15.72 8.80 15.82
N ARG A 393 -14.49 9.25 15.53
CA ARG A 393 -13.34 8.37 15.34
C ARG A 393 -13.01 7.64 16.64
N PRO A 394 -13.04 6.31 16.66
CA PRO A 394 -12.65 5.56 17.86
C PRO A 394 -11.15 5.67 18.09
N LYS A 395 -10.76 5.83 19.36
CA LYS A 395 -9.36 5.76 19.78
C LYS A 395 -8.83 4.32 19.75
N TYR A 396 -9.66 3.38 20.18
CA TYR A 396 -9.40 1.94 20.08
C TYR A 396 -10.61 1.26 19.46
N TRP A 397 -10.40 0.38 18.50
CA TRP A 397 -11.51 -0.34 17.88
C TRP A 397 -11.09 -1.72 17.35
N SER A 398 -12.03 -2.65 17.39
CA SER A 398 -11.89 -4.01 16.87
C SER A 398 -12.95 -4.31 15.82
N ARG A 399 -12.68 -5.28 14.95
CA ARG A 399 -13.65 -5.86 14.02
C ARG A 399 -13.45 -7.37 13.91
N ASP A 400 -14.48 -8.07 13.46
CA ASP A 400 -14.38 -9.50 13.19
C ASP A 400 -13.63 -9.73 11.87
N PHE A 401 -12.45 -10.35 11.95
CA PHE A 401 -11.65 -10.71 10.76
C PHE A 401 -12.05 -12.07 10.17
N ASP A 402 -12.75 -12.91 10.92
CA ASP A 402 -13.19 -14.23 10.47
C ASP A 402 -14.56 -14.16 9.80
N LYS A 403 -15.43 -13.25 10.26
CA LYS A 403 -16.76 -12.96 9.72
C LYS A 403 -16.96 -11.45 9.57
N PRO A 404 -16.24 -10.81 8.64
CA PRO A 404 -16.32 -9.37 8.48
C PRO A 404 -17.71 -8.92 7.99
N GLU A 405 -18.25 -7.86 8.60
CA GLU A 405 -19.52 -7.25 8.23
C GLU A 405 -19.31 -5.80 7.79
N TYR A 406 -19.96 -5.41 6.69
CA TYR A 406 -19.92 -4.05 6.17
C TYR A 406 -21.13 -3.22 6.61
N ASP A 407 -20.92 -1.97 6.97
CA ASP A 407 -21.94 -0.98 7.26
C ASP A 407 -22.17 -0.10 6.02
N TYR A 408 -23.24 -0.37 5.28
CA TYR A 408 -23.62 0.37 4.08
C TYR A 408 -24.21 1.76 4.37
N GLN A 409 -24.57 2.07 5.62
CA GLN A 409 -25.06 3.40 5.99
C GLN A 409 -23.90 4.34 6.29
N LYS A 410 -22.90 3.85 7.04
CA LYS A 410 -21.70 4.62 7.43
C LYS A 410 -20.55 4.50 6.43
N LEU A 411 -20.66 3.54 5.50
CA LEU A 411 -19.65 3.12 4.54
C LEU A 411 -18.34 2.75 5.23
N GLY A 412 -18.25 1.49 5.65
CA GLY A 412 -17.03 0.94 6.22
C GLY A 412 -17.27 -0.37 6.96
N TRP A 413 -16.25 -0.86 7.66
CA TRP A 413 -16.40 -2.08 8.45
C TRP A 413 -17.19 -1.81 9.72
N LYS A 414 -18.12 -2.72 10.07
CA LYS A 414 -18.69 -2.72 11.41
C LYS A 414 -17.56 -2.96 12.40
N PHE A 415 -17.56 -2.16 13.46
CA PHE A 415 -16.52 -2.20 14.48
C PHE A 415 -17.12 -2.04 15.87
N LYS A 416 -16.37 -2.47 16.87
CA LYS A 416 -16.66 -2.23 18.28
C LYS A 416 -15.66 -1.21 18.81
N LYS A 417 -16.16 -0.17 19.49
CA LYS A 417 -15.30 0.73 20.27
C LYS A 417 -14.75 -0.03 21.47
N GLU A 418 -13.46 0.09 21.71
CA GLU A 418 -12.80 -0.46 22.89
C GLU A 418 -12.37 0.67 23.82
N GLU A 419 -12.44 0.43 25.13
CA GLU A 419 -12.08 1.44 26.14
C GLU A 419 -10.57 1.50 26.42
N LYS A 420 -9.84 0.46 26.03
CA LYS A 420 -8.40 0.29 26.29
C LYS A 420 -7.72 -0.42 25.13
N PRO A 421 -6.40 -0.25 24.96
CA PRO A 421 -5.63 -1.11 24.06
C PRO A 421 -5.74 -2.58 24.49
N GLY A 422 -5.50 -3.48 23.55
CA GLY A 422 -5.50 -4.92 23.84
C GLY A 422 -4.59 -5.68 22.89
N ASP A 423 -5.04 -6.85 22.43
CA ASP A 423 -4.28 -7.66 21.50
C ASP A 423 -4.17 -7.02 20.10
N LYS A 424 -3.47 -7.71 19.20
CA LYS A 424 -3.14 -7.26 17.84
C LYS A 424 -4.37 -7.10 16.92
N SER A 425 -5.57 -7.51 17.35
CA SER A 425 -6.84 -7.30 16.63
C SER A 425 -7.54 -5.98 16.99
N ILE A 426 -7.10 -5.30 18.06
CA ILE A 426 -7.62 -3.99 18.46
C ILE A 426 -6.71 -2.92 17.89
N TYR A 427 -7.22 -2.17 16.90
CA TYR A 427 -6.52 -1.01 16.35
C TYR A 427 -6.29 0.03 17.45
N ASN A 428 -5.03 0.44 17.61
CA ASN A 428 -4.59 1.33 18.67
C ASN A 428 -3.93 2.60 18.10
N THR A 429 -4.63 3.73 18.21
CA THR A 429 -4.18 5.00 17.63
C THR A 429 -3.13 5.73 18.46
N ASP A 430 -2.75 5.22 19.63
CA ASP A 430 -1.61 5.74 20.42
C ASP A 430 -0.26 5.23 19.90
N LEU A 431 -0.26 4.22 19.02
CA LEU A 431 0.96 3.66 18.47
C LEU A 431 1.55 4.58 17.38
N PRO A 432 2.89 4.68 17.29
CA PRO A 432 3.56 5.45 16.24
C PRO A 432 3.12 5.02 14.83
N GLY A 433 2.58 5.95 14.04
CA GLY A 433 2.10 5.68 12.68
C GLY A 433 0.64 5.23 12.58
N TYR A 434 -0.03 4.94 13.70
CA TYR A 434 -1.42 4.49 13.75
C TYR A 434 -2.40 5.63 14.11
N GLY A 435 -1.95 6.88 14.12
CA GLY A 435 -2.79 8.01 14.47
C GLY A 435 -4.01 8.17 13.54
N ASN A 436 -5.17 8.47 14.11
CA ASN A 436 -6.42 8.71 13.40
C ASN A 436 -6.78 10.21 13.26
N TYR A 437 -5.80 11.08 13.46
CA TYR A 437 -5.96 12.54 13.44
C TYR A 437 -5.76 13.12 12.03
N GLY A 438 -6.08 14.41 11.86
CA GLY A 438 -5.94 15.11 10.58
C GLY A 438 -7.13 14.93 9.63
N HIS A 439 -7.09 15.64 8.50
CA HIS A 439 -8.20 15.71 7.55
C HIS A 439 -9.54 16.06 8.24
N ASN A 440 -9.53 17.12 9.06
CA ASN A 440 -10.66 17.55 9.89
C ASN A 440 -11.63 18.51 9.15
N TYR A 441 -11.53 18.60 7.82
CA TYR A 441 -12.34 19.55 7.03
C TYR A 441 -13.85 19.27 7.10
N GLY A 442 -14.24 18.01 7.29
CA GLY A 442 -15.63 17.59 7.44
C GLY A 442 -16.29 18.04 8.76
N ASP A 443 -15.50 18.38 9.78
CA ASP A 443 -16.01 18.79 11.10
C ASP A 443 -16.76 20.13 11.02
N LYS A 444 -16.40 20.98 10.04
CA LYS A 444 -17.05 22.27 9.77
C LYS A 444 -18.41 22.13 9.10
N LEU A 445 -18.73 20.94 8.57
CA LEU A 445 -20.01 20.68 7.92
C LEU A 445 -21.10 20.43 8.96
N LYS A 446 -22.35 20.70 8.59
CA LYS A 446 -23.52 20.26 9.36
C LYS A 446 -23.77 18.78 9.14
N GLU A 447 -24.49 18.14 10.06
CA GLU A 447 -24.86 16.73 9.94
C GLU A 447 -25.58 16.42 8.62
N LYS A 448 -26.52 17.28 8.19
CA LYS A 448 -27.22 17.12 6.90
C LYS A 448 -26.25 17.17 5.71
N GLU A 449 -25.27 18.07 5.74
CA GLU A 449 -24.27 18.21 4.68
C GLU A 449 -23.37 16.97 4.62
N ARG A 450 -22.94 16.42 5.77
CA ARG A 450 -22.19 15.16 5.82
C ARG A 450 -22.98 14.00 5.23
N LYS A 451 -24.26 13.84 5.59
CA LYS A 451 -25.13 12.81 5.01
C LYS A 451 -25.29 12.97 3.50
N ALA A 452 -25.43 14.22 3.03
CA ALA A 452 -25.51 14.51 1.60
C ALA A 452 -24.23 14.12 0.86
N ILE A 453 -23.05 14.46 1.39
CA ILE A 453 -21.76 14.05 0.82
C ILE A 453 -21.65 12.54 0.79
N ILE A 454 -21.96 11.82 1.87
CA ILE A 454 -21.91 10.35 1.88
C ILE A 454 -22.80 9.78 0.77
N GLU A 455 -23.99 10.33 0.58
CA GLU A 455 -24.89 9.89 -0.48
C GLU A 455 -24.34 10.16 -1.89
N TYR A 456 -23.65 11.30 -2.09
CA TYR A 456 -22.92 11.59 -3.32
C TYR A 456 -21.73 10.65 -3.54
N LEU A 457 -20.95 10.34 -2.51
CA LEU A 457 -19.80 9.44 -2.59
C LEU A 457 -20.18 7.99 -2.90
N LYS A 458 -21.44 7.59 -2.72
CA LYS A 458 -21.96 6.29 -3.22
C LYS A 458 -22.09 6.24 -4.74
N THR A 459 -22.12 7.40 -5.40
CA THR A 459 -22.24 7.50 -6.87
C THR A 459 -20.89 7.42 -7.59
N LEU A 460 -19.79 7.60 -6.83
CA LEU A 460 -18.41 7.50 -7.28
C LEU A 460 -17.90 6.08 -7.07
#